data_AF-A0A495QMJ1-F1
#
_entry.id   AF-A0A495QMJ1-F1
#
_cell.length_a   1.000
_cell.length_b   1.000
_cell.length_c   1.000
_cell.angle_alpha   90.00
_cell.angle_beta   90.00
_cell.angle_gamma   90.00
#
_symmetry.space_group_name_H-M   'P 1'
#
loop_
_entity.id
_entity.type
_entity.pdbx_description
1 polymer ?
#
loop_
_entity_poly.entity_id
_entity_poly.type
_entity_poly.pdbx_seq_one_letter_code
_entity_poly.pdbx_strand_id
1 'polypeptide(L)'
;MQRFSISVDGELAAWIEAEADERGVSKAKVIRDSVETARITGLVQADEHSVLDGGDLLDRIEHLEGRVAALEEDTVDGGHDDDESEMDALAAFEAQLEGQPPTTEHGEQAVVRVFSLLVEDGPMQTSELREALYPEFDDAFASAESMWQSINRYFGDLDGIEKVGHGKWDADLSEL
;
A
#
# COMPACT_ATOMS: atom_id res chain seq x y z
N MET A 1 -30.82 -3.20 -23.07
CA MET A 1 -30.72 -1.87 -22.42
C MET A 1 -30.64 -2.09 -20.93
N GLN A 2 -29.46 -1.92 -20.34
CA GLN A 2 -29.30 -1.93 -18.89
C GLN A 2 -29.93 -0.64 -18.34
N ARG A 3 -30.82 -0.74 -17.36
CA ARG A 3 -31.47 0.41 -16.71
C ARG A 3 -30.88 0.54 -15.32
N PHE A 4 -30.13 1.61 -15.09
CA PHE A 4 -29.59 1.94 -13.78
C PHE A 4 -30.58 2.86 -13.06
N SER A 5 -30.94 2.49 -11.83
CA SER A 5 -31.70 3.34 -10.92
C SER A 5 -30.76 3.81 -9.84
N ILE A 6 -30.62 5.13 -9.68
CA ILE A 6 -29.78 5.73 -8.64
C ILE A 6 -30.69 6.55 -7.70
N SER A 7 -30.43 6.45 -6.40
CA SER A 7 -31.02 7.34 -5.40
C SER A 7 -30.08 8.53 -5.25
N VAL A 8 -30.63 9.74 -5.32
CA VAL A 8 -29.90 11.00 -5.17
C VAL A 8 -30.54 11.83 -4.08
N ASP A 9 -29.72 12.57 -3.34
CA ASP A 9 -30.13 13.44 -2.25
C ASP A 9 -30.94 14.63 -2.79
N GLY A 10 -31.77 15.24 -1.93
CA GLY A 10 -32.64 16.34 -2.34
C GLY A 10 -31.88 17.55 -2.88
N GLU A 11 -30.68 17.82 -2.37
CA GLU A 11 -29.81 18.91 -2.83
C GLU A 11 -29.26 18.63 -4.23
N LEU A 12 -28.75 17.42 -4.47
CA LEU A 12 -28.23 16.99 -5.76
C LEU A 12 -29.35 16.95 -6.82
N ALA A 13 -30.55 16.51 -6.45
CA ALA A 13 -31.71 16.51 -7.33
C ALA A 13 -32.11 17.93 -7.76
N ALA A 14 -32.10 18.89 -6.83
CA ALA A 14 -32.39 20.29 -7.12
C ALA A 14 -31.34 20.93 -8.04
N TRP A 15 -30.05 20.60 -7.82
CA TRP A 15 -28.97 21.05 -8.69
C TRP A 15 -29.12 20.51 -10.12
N ILE A 16 -29.38 19.20 -10.29
CA ILE A 16 -29.58 18.58 -11.61
C ILE A 16 -30.76 19.22 -12.36
N GLU A 17 -31.84 19.56 -11.64
CA GLU A 17 -33.00 20.22 -12.24
C GLU A 17 -32.69 21.65 -12.70
N ALA A 18 -32.06 22.46 -11.86
CA ALA A 18 -31.67 23.82 -12.23
C ALA A 18 -30.71 23.85 -13.43
N GLU A 19 -29.71 22.96 -13.44
CA GLU A 19 -28.73 22.83 -14.52
C GLU A 19 -29.39 22.37 -15.84
N ALA A 20 -30.40 21.49 -15.76
CA ALA A 20 -31.15 21.01 -16.91
C ALA A 20 -32.02 22.12 -17.53
N ASP A 21 -32.71 22.89 -16.70
CA ASP A 21 -33.51 24.05 -17.12
C ASP A 21 -32.63 25.16 -17.73
N GLU A 22 -31.49 25.46 -17.10
CA GLU A 22 -30.55 26.49 -17.60
C GLU A 22 -30.00 26.12 -18.98
N ARG A 23 -29.58 24.87 -19.16
CA ARG A 23 -28.99 24.38 -20.42
C ARG A 23 -30.03 23.95 -21.45
N GLY A 24 -31.32 23.93 -21.09
CA GLY A 24 -32.41 23.46 -21.95
C GLY A 24 -32.28 22.00 -22.37
N VAL A 25 -31.67 21.16 -21.52
CA VAL A 25 -31.40 19.73 -21.79
C VAL A 25 -32.15 18.84 -20.80
N SER A 26 -32.19 17.54 -21.05
CA SER A 26 -32.79 16.60 -20.10
C SER A 26 -31.87 16.35 -18.89
N LYS A 27 -32.46 16.12 -17.71
CA LYS A 27 -31.76 15.74 -16.47
C LYS A 27 -30.79 14.56 -16.68
N ALA A 28 -31.19 13.58 -17.50
CA ALA A 28 -30.33 12.45 -17.87
C ALA A 28 -29.09 12.85 -18.68
N LYS A 29 -29.18 13.90 -19.50
CA LYS A 29 -28.02 14.45 -20.24
C LYS A 29 -27.08 15.18 -19.29
N VAL A 30 -27.59 15.95 -18.33
CA VAL A 30 -26.78 16.60 -17.27
C VAL A 30 -25.98 15.55 -16.48
N ILE A 31 -26.63 14.47 -16.04
CA ILE A 31 -25.99 13.38 -15.31
C ILE A 31 -24.88 12.74 -16.17
N ARG A 32 -25.17 12.45 -17.45
CA ARG A 32 -24.19 11.85 -18.35
C ARG A 32 -22.96 12.74 -18.55
N ASP A 33 -23.17 14.04 -18.80
CA ASP A 33 -22.11 15.03 -19.04
C ASP A 33 -21.25 15.22 -17.79
N SER A 34 -21.87 15.19 -16.61
CA SER A 34 -21.18 15.28 -15.32
C SER A 34 -20.33 14.04 -15.04
N VAL A 35 -20.86 12.84 -15.34
CA VAL A 35 -20.11 11.58 -15.23
C VAL A 35 -18.96 11.54 -16.24
N GLU A 36 -19.17 12.00 -17.47
CA GLU A 36 -18.14 12.09 -18.50
C GLU A 36 -17.03 13.07 -18.09
N THR A 37 -17.41 14.24 -17.56
CA THR A 37 -16.47 15.23 -17.01
C THR A 37 -15.68 14.66 -15.84
N ALA A 38 -16.34 13.96 -14.91
CA ALA A 38 -15.69 13.34 -13.75
C ALA A 38 -14.75 12.19 -14.15
N ARG A 39 -15.06 11.44 -15.22
CA ARG A 39 -14.15 10.46 -15.82
C ARG A 39 -12.92 11.14 -16.44
N ILE A 40 -13.11 12.25 -17.15
CA ILE A 40 -12.02 12.99 -17.80
C ILE A 40 -11.11 13.67 -16.77
N THR A 41 -11.66 14.21 -15.69
CA THR A 41 -10.88 14.86 -14.62
C THR A 41 -10.29 13.89 -13.60
N GLY A 42 -10.51 12.58 -13.78
CA GLY A 42 -9.99 11.54 -12.89
C GLY A 42 -10.66 11.48 -11.51
N LEU A 43 -11.79 12.20 -11.32
CA LEU A 43 -12.54 12.21 -10.07
C LEU A 43 -13.42 10.96 -9.89
N VAL A 44 -13.71 10.24 -10.99
CA VAL A 44 -14.35 8.93 -10.98
C VAL A 44 -13.45 7.97 -11.75
N GLN A 45 -12.75 7.10 -11.03
CA GLN A 45 -12.16 5.90 -11.63
C GLN A 45 -13.31 5.07 -12.20
N ALA A 46 -13.37 4.96 -13.52
CA ALA A 46 -14.25 4.01 -14.18
C ALA A 46 -13.70 2.62 -13.88
N ASP A 47 -14.15 2.03 -12.76
CA ASP A 47 -13.96 0.62 -12.49
C ASP A 47 -14.90 -0.17 -13.42
N GLU A 48 -14.50 -0.25 -14.69
CA GLU A 48 -14.95 -1.30 -15.59
C GLU A 48 -13.84 -2.36 -15.59
N HIS A 49 -14.13 -3.45 -14.87
CA HIS A 49 -13.41 -4.73 -14.77
C HIS A 49 -12.23 -4.82 -13.78
N SER A 50 -12.57 -5.13 -12.52
CA SER A 50 -11.95 -6.26 -11.81
C SER A 50 -13.01 -7.29 -11.42
N VAL A 51 -13.70 -7.84 -12.43
CA VAL A 51 -14.14 -9.23 -12.31
C VAL A 51 -12.85 -10.01 -12.36
N LEU A 52 -12.36 -10.45 -11.19
CA LEU A 52 -11.25 -11.39 -11.06
C LEU A 52 -11.44 -12.46 -12.12
N ASP A 53 -10.58 -12.43 -13.14
CA ASP A 53 -10.58 -13.44 -14.18
C ASP A 53 -10.42 -14.78 -13.46
N GLY A 54 -11.28 -15.76 -13.77
CA GLY A 54 -11.22 -17.07 -13.12
C GLY A 54 -9.87 -17.76 -13.30
N GLY A 55 -9.09 -17.37 -14.32
CA GLY A 55 -7.70 -17.76 -14.49
C GLY A 55 -6.79 -17.14 -13.43
N ASP A 56 -6.90 -15.85 -13.16
CA ASP A 56 -6.08 -15.13 -12.15
C ASP A 56 -6.28 -15.69 -10.73
N LEU A 57 -7.51 -16.12 -10.40
CA LEU A 57 -7.79 -16.78 -9.13
C LEU A 57 -7.19 -18.19 -9.06
N LEU A 58 -7.19 -18.95 -10.16
CA LEU A 58 -6.57 -20.28 -10.21
C LEU A 58 -5.04 -20.20 -10.19
N ASP A 59 -4.44 -19.26 -10.92
CA ASP A 59 -3.01 -18.94 -10.86
C ASP A 59 -2.60 -18.50 -9.45
N ARG A 60 -3.43 -17.68 -8.78
CA ARG A 60 -3.15 -17.26 -7.39
C ARG A 60 -3.29 -18.40 -6.39
N ILE A 61 -4.25 -19.32 -6.60
CA ILE A 61 -4.37 -20.52 -5.76
C ILE A 61 -3.18 -21.47 -6.00
N GLU A 62 -2.78 -21.72 -7.25
CA GLU A 62 -1.60 -22.55 -7.58
C GLU A 62 -0.32 -21.96 -6.97
N HIS A 63 -0.16 -20.64 -7.05
CA HIS A 63 0.95 -19.94 -6.42
C HIS A 63 0.93 -20.06 -4.89
N LEU A 64 -0.24 -19.98 -4.26
CA LEU A 64 -0.40 -20.14 -2.81
C LEU A 64 -0.15 -21.59 -2.36
N GLU A 65 -0.62 -22.58 -3.12
CA GLU A 65 -0.36 -23.99 -2.85
C GLU A 65 1.13 -24.33 -3.00
N GLY A 66 1.82 -23.75 -3.99
CA GLY A 66 3.26 -23.87 -4.13
C GLY A 66 4.04 -23.26 -2.96
N ARG A 67 3.59 -22.11 -2.45
CA ARG A 67 4.18 -21.48 -1.25
C ARG A 67 3.96 -22.32 0.00
N VAL A 68 2.75 -22.86 0.20
CA VAL A 68 2.45 -23.73 1.36
C VAL A 68 3.27 -25.02 1.29
N ALA A 69 3.42 -25.64 0.11
CA ALA A 69 4.26 -26.82 -0.04
C ALA A 69 5.74 -26.53 0.25
N ALA A 70 6.25 -25.36 -0.15
CA ALA A 70 7.61 -24.93 0.20
C ALA A 70 7.76 -24.70 1.72
N LEU A 71 6.76 -24.10 2.37
CA LEU A 71 6.72 -23.90 3.83
C LEU A 71 6.59 -25.23 4.60
N GLU A 72 5.86 -26.21 4.07
CA GLU A 72 5.74 -27.54 4.68
C GLU A 72 7.00 -28.41 4.45
N GLU A 73 7.76 -28.18 3.38
CA GLU A 73 9.06 -28.83 3.14
C GLU A 73 10.18 -28.20 4.00
N ASP A 74 10.05 -26.93 4.38
CA ASP A 74 11.00 -26.21 5.24
C ASP A 74 10.84 -26.50 6.74
N THR A 75 9.66 -26.97 7.18
CA THR A 75 9.38 -27.22 8.61
C THR A 75 9.77 -28.61 9.12
N VAL A 76 10.45 -29.42 8.31
CA VAL A 76 10.99 -30.72 8.75
C VAL A 76 12.52 -30.71 8.68
N ASP A 77 13.11 -30.50 9.86
CA ASP A 77 14.49 -30.84 10.26
C ASP A 77 15.54 -29.70 10.25
N GLY A 78 15.42 -28.80 11.24
CA GLY A 78 16.57 -28.36 12.04
C GLY A 78 17.04 -26.90 11.89
N GLY A 79 16.83 -26.09 12.94
CA GLY A 79 17.53 -24.83 13.14
C GLY A 79 16.67 -23.80 13.88
N HIS A 80 16.85 -23.69 15.19
CA HIS A 80 16.18 -22.69 16.04
C HIS A 80 17.14 -21.50 16.27
N ASP A 81 17.87 -21.09 15.23
CA ASP A 81 18.96 -20.10 15.32
C ASP A 81 18.70 -18.84 14.47
N ASP A 82 17.79 -18.89 13.48
CA ASP A 82 17.44 -17.72 12.66
C ASP A 82 16.58 -16.70 13.44
N ASP A 83 15.53 -17.16 14.15
CA ASP A 83 14.66 -16.28 14.96
C ASP A 83 15.42 -15.47 16.04
N GLU A 84 16.45 -16.04 16.68
CA GLU A 84 17.26 -15.31 17.67
C GLU A 84 18.13 -14.22 17.02
N SER A 85 18.62 -14.46 15.80
CA SER A 85 19.45 -13.51 15.05
C SER A 85 18.62 -12.34 14.50
N GLU A 86 17.39 -12.60 14.06
CA GLU A 86 16.44 -11.58 13.60
C GLU A 86 16.00 -10.65 14.75
N MET A 87 15.72 -11.21 15.92
CA MET A 87 15.37 -10.43 17.11
C MET A 87 16.53 -9.58 17.63
N ASP A 88 17.77 -10.08 17.59
CA ASP A 88 18.97 -9.34 18.02
C ASP A 88 19.26 -8.17 17.06
N ALA A 89 19.10 -8.39 15.74
CA ALA A 89 19.26 -7.34 14.74
C ALA A 89 18.21 -6.23 14.84
N LEU A 90 16.94 -6.58 15.09
CA LEU A 90 15.87 -5.59 15.33
C LEU A 90 16.18 -4.74 16.56
N ALA A 91 16.66 -5.35 17.64
CA ALA A 91 17.05 -4.63 18.85
C ALA A 91 18.27 -3.71 18.62
N ALA A 92 19.25 -4.16 17.84
CA ALA A 92 20.40 -3.35 17.45
C ALA A 92 19.98 -2.14 16.60
N PHE A 93 19.07 -2.35 15.64
CA PHE A 93 18.53 -1.30 14.79
C PHE A 93 17.69 -0.27 15.58
N GLU A 94 16.85 -0.73 16.51
CA GLU A 94 16.10 0.17 17.40
C GLU A 94 17.04 1.01 18.29
N ALA A 95 18.11 0.40 18.81
CA ALA A 95 19.13 1.12 19.59
C ALA A 95 19.89 2.17 18.76
N GLN A 96 20.06 1.98 17.45
CA GLN A 96 20.65 2.99 16.56
C GLN A 96 19.75 4.23 16.41
N LEU A 97 18.44 4.03 16.44
CA LEU A 97 17.45 5.12 16.34
C LEU A 97 17.39 5.97 17.61
N GLU A 98 17.80 5.44 18.77
CA GLU A 98 17.89 6.23 20.01
C GLU A 98 18.84 7.44 19.87
N GLY A 99 18.25 8.62 19.70
CA GLY A 99 18.98 9.89 19.57
C GLY A 99 19.33 10.27 18.13
N GLN A 100 18.87 9.50 17.14
CA GLN A 100 18.95 9.84 15.71
C GLN A 100 17.56 10.17 15.15
N PRO A 101 17.46 11.00 14.10
CA PRO A 101 16.18 11.22 13.45
C PRO A 101 15.76 9.96 12.67
N PRO A 102 14.46 9.62 12.61
CA PRO A 102 13.30 10.44 12.98
C PRO A 102 13.01 10.52 14.50
N THR A 103 12.87 11.74 15.03
CA THR A 103 12.57 11.99 16.45
C THR A 103 11.09 11.90 16.82
N THR A 104 10.25 11.48 15.88
CA THR A 104 8.81 11.34 16.07
C THR A 104 8.48 9.88 16.29
N GLU A 105 7.70 9.56 17.32
CA GLU A 105 7.30 8.18 17.67
C GLU A 105 6.81 7.38 16.45
N HIS A 106 5.89 7.93 15.65
CA HIS A 106 5.40 7.25 14.44
C HIS A 106 6.43 7.12 13.32
N GLY A 107 7.43 8.01 13.27
CA GLY A 107 8.51 7.93 12.29
C GLY A 107 9.49 6.83 12.64
N GLU A 108 9.86 6.73 13.92
CA GLU A 108 10.70 5.66 14.45
C GLU A 108 10.05 4.29 14.24
N GLN A 109 8.79 4.16 14.66
CA GLN A 109 7.99 2.95 14.44
C GLN A 109 7.89 2.57 12.96
N ALA A 110 7.67 3.54 12.06
CA ALA A 110 7.58 3.26 10.64
C ALA A 110 8.92 2.79 10.04
N VAL A 111 10.05 3.33 10.51
CA VAL A 111 11.39 2.91 10.08
C VAL A 111 11.72 1.51 10.59
N VAL A 112 11.47 1.23 11.88
CA VAL A 112 11.64 -0.11 12.48
C VAL A 112 10.77 -1.13 11.76
N ARG A 113 9.53 -0.78 11.44
CA ARG A 113 8.63 -1.69 10.73
C ARG A 113 9.08 -1.98 9.30
N VAL A 114 9.69 -1.00 8.62
CA VAL A 114 10.31 -1.25 7.30
C VAL A 114 11.47 -2.23 7.42
N PHE A 115 12.34 -2.05 8.41
CA PHE A 115 13.44 -2.98 8.64
C PHE A 115 12.93 -4.39 8.97
N SER A 116 11.94 -4.52 9.86
CA SER A 116 11.24 -5.79 10.16
C SER A 116 10.72 -6.48 8.89
N LEU A 117 9.99 -5.76 8.03
CA LEU A 117 9.47 -6.32 6.78
C LEU A 117 10.59 -6.79 5.84
N LEU A 118 11.72 -6.08 5.79
CA LEU A 118 12.85 -6.47 4.95
C LEU A 118 13.62 -7.67 5.51
N VAL A 119 13.65 -7.86 6.83
CA VAL A 119 14.20 -9.06 7.46
C VAL A 119 13.27 -10.26 7.26
N GLU A 120 11.96 -10.08 7.51
CA GLU A 120 10.95 -11.14 7.45
C GLU A 120 10.63 -11.60 6.02
N ASP A 121 10.36 -10.67 5.10
CA ASP A 121 9.93 -10.95 3.72
C ASP A 121 11.08 -10.81 2.70
N GLY A 122 12.24 -10.34 3.15
CA GLY A 122 13.43 -10.14 2.31
C GLY A 122 13.37 -8.88 1.43
N PRO A 123 14.12 -8.87 0.31
CA PRO A 123 14.26 -7.67 -0.51
C PRO A 123 12.96 -7.25 -1.23
N MET A 124 12.36 -6.13 -0.83
CA MET A 124 11.05 -5.66 -1.33
C MET A 124 11.12 -4.37 -2.17
N GLN A 125 10.11 -4.13 -3.02
CA GLN A 125 9.97 -2.85 -3.71
C GLN A 125 9.39 -1.75 -2.81
N THR A 126 9.73 -0.52 -3.16
CA THR A 126 9.23 0.71 -2.51
C THR A 126 7.70 0.78 -2.55
N SER A 127 7.05 0.28 -3.61
CA SER A 127 5.58 0.21 -3.68
C SER A 127 5.02 -0.80 -2.68
N GLU A 128 5.63 -2.00 -2.61
CA GLU A 128 5.20 -3.08 -1.72
C GLU A 128 5.37 -2.69 -0.25
N LEU A 129 6.52 -2.10 0.11
CA LEU A 129 6.75 -1.56 1.46
C LEU A 129 5.75 -0.47 1.82
N ARG A 130 5.41 0.41 0.87
CA ARG A 130 4.39 1.46 1.09
C ARG A 130 3.01 0.89 1.34
N GLU A 131 2.61 -0.09 0.56
CA GLU A 131 1.28 -0.73 0.66
C GLU A 131 1.16 -1.60 1.91
N ALA A 132 2.24 -2.27 2.33
CA ALA A 132 2.28 -3.06 3.55
C ALA A 132 2.31 -2.18 4.81
N LEU A 133 3.10 -1.10 4.79
CA LEU A 133 3.32 -0.24 5.96
C LEU A 133 2.17 0.73 6.21
N TYR A 134 1.60 1.33 5.15
CA TYR A 134 0.64 2.44 5.32
C TYR A 134 -0.62 2.11 6.13
N PRO A 135 -1.25 0.92 6.01
CA PRO A 135 -2.42 0.57 6.82
C PRO A 135 -2.17 0.61 8.33
N GLU A 136 -0.92 0.46 8.78
CA GLU A 136 -0.56 0.54 10.21
C GLU A 136 -0.39 1.98 10.70
N PHE A 137 -0.23 2.94 9.78
CA PHE A 137 0.05 4.35 10.08
C PHE A 137 -0.90 5.33 9.37
N ASP A 138 -2.06 4.87 8.90
CA ASP A 138 -3.00 5.72 8.14
C ASP A 138 -3.59 6.85 9.01
N ASP A 139 -3.69 6.63 10.32
CA ASP A 139 -4.05 7.66 11.30
C ASP A 139 -2.95 8.74 11.48
N ALA A 140 -1.68 8.40 11.23
CA ALA A 140 -0.55 9.29 11.45
C ALA A 140 -0.12 10.06 10.19
N PHE A 141 -0.40 9.53 9.00
CA PHE A 141 0.00 10.12 7.73
C PHE A 141 -1.16 10.27 6.75
N ALA A 142 -1.18 11.39 6.03
CA ALA A 142 -2.23 11.66 5.05
C ALA A 142 -2.22 10.74 3.82
N SER A 143 -1.10 10.07 3.53
CA SER A 143 -0.97 9.11 2.43
C SER A 143 0.29 8.25 2.57
N ALA A 144 0.28 7.06 1.95
CA ALA A 144 1.44 6.16 1.88
C ALA A 144 2.69 6.85 1.29
N GLU A 145 2.48 7.74 0.32
CA GLU A 145 3.57 8.52 -0.27
C GLU A 145 4.14 9.56 0.71
N SER A 146 3.29 10.26 1.47
CA SER A 146 3.72 11.24 2.46
C SER A 146 4.51 10.60 3.60
N MET A 147 4.05 9.44 4.06
CA MET A 147 4.76 8.60 5.03
C MET A 147 6.13 8.20 4.49
N TRP A 148 6.17 7.63 3.28
CA TRP A 148 7.40 7.16 2.67
C TRP A 148 8.42 8.28 2.50
N GLN A 149 8.01 9.44 1.97
CA GLN A 149 8.90 10.61 1.84
C GLN A 149 9.42 11.09 3.20
N SER A 150 8.63 10.91 4.26
CA SER A 150 9.02 11.32 5.60
C SER A 150 10.10 10.43 6.20
N ILE A 151 10.09 9.12 5.90
CA ILE A 151 11.04 8.15 6.47
C ILE A 151 12.23 7.84 5.53
N ASN A 152 12.01 7.78 4.22
CA ASN A 152 13.01 7.38 3.22
C ASN A 152 14.26 8.27 3.21
N ARG A 153 14.15 9.53 3.64
CA ARG A 153 15.30 10.44 3.77
C ARG A 153 16.30 10.01 4.84
N TYR A 154 15.92 9.14 5.77
CA TYR A 154 16.77 8.65 6.84
C TYR A 154 17.46 7.34 6.48
N PHE A 155 16.93 6.56 5.53
CA PHE A 155 17.50 5.26 5.14
C PHE A 155 18.92 5.34 4.57
N GLY A 156 19.37 6.51 4.10
CA GLY A 156 20.75 6.68 3.66
C GLY A 156 21.76 6.87 4.80
N ASP A 157 21.29 7.19 6.00
CA ASP A 157 22.09 7.44 7.20
C ASP A 157 21.91 6.33 8.26
N LEU A 158 21.03 5.37 8.01
CA LEU A 158 20.78 4.23 8.90
C LEU A 158 21.50 3.01 8.37
N ASP A 159 22.21 2.34 9.27
CA ASP A 159 22.84 1.06 8.98
C ASP A 159 21.75 -0.03 9.02
N GLY A 160 21.87 -1.04 8.16
CA GLY A 160 20.90 -2.13 8.08
C GLY A 160 19.79 -1.99 7.04
N ILE A 161 19.56 -0.81 6.45
CA ILE A 161 18.64 -0.66 5.30
C ILE A 161 19.43 -0.19 4.08
N GLU A 162 19.53 -1.05 3.06
CA GLU A 162 20.24 -0.69 1.84
C GLU A 162 19.37 -0.72 0.59
N LYS A 163 19.83 0.01 -0.43
CA LYS A 163 19.15 0.10 -1.71
C LYS A 163 19.83 -0.80 -2.75
N VAL A 164 19.37 -2.04 -2.82
CA VAL A 164 19.88 -3.07 -3.75
C VAL A 164 19.47 -2.87 -5.23
N GLY A 165 18.55 -1.95 -5.53
CA GLY A 165 18.08 -1.75 -6.90
C GLY A 165 17.22 -0.51 -7.14
N HIS A 166 16.71 -0.35 -8.37
CA HIS A 166 15.85 0.77 -8.73
C HIS A 166 14.50 0.68 -8.00
N GLY A 167 14.40 1.35 -6.86
CA GLY A 167 13.21 1.32 -6.01
C GLY A 167 13.05 0.01 -5.23
N LYS A 168 14.14 -0.74 -5.06
CA LYS A 168 14.18 -1.98 -4.28
C LYS A 168 15.09 -1.80 -3.07
N TRP A 169 14.65 -2.29 -1.92
CA TRP A 169 15.30 -2.18 -0.63
C TRP A 169 15.53 -3.56 -0.05
N ASP A 170 16.54 -3.68 0.79
CA ASP A 170 16.92 -4.92 1.47
C ASP A 170 17.40 -4.62 2.88
N ALA A 171 17.32 -5.61 3.77
CA ALA A 171 17.89 -5.55 5.10
C ALA A 171 19.32 -6.10 5.05
N ASP A 172 20.31 -5.26 5.35
CA ASP A 172 21.69 -5.72 5.49
C ASP A 172 22.04 -5.95 6.97
N LEU A 173 21.87 -7.19 7.42
CA LEU A 173 22.20 -7.59 8.78
C LEU A 173 23.71 -7.53 9.11
N SER A 174 24.57 -7.33 8.10
CA SER A 174 26.03 -7.31 8.29
C SER A 174 26.55 -5.93 8.68
N GLU A 175 25.78 -4.87 8.44
CA GLU A 175 26.13 -3.48 8.78
C GLU A 175 25.61 -3.04 10.16
N LEU A 176 24.92 -3.92 10.91
CA LEU A 176 24.36 -3.67 12.24
C LEU A 176 25.29 -4.01 13.43
#